data_AF-A0A537J0Y9-F1
#
_entry.id   AF-A0A537J0Y9-F1
#
_cell.length_a   1.000
_cell.length_b   1.000
_cell.length_c   1.000
_cell.angle_alpha   90.00
_cell.angle_beta   90.00
_cell.angle_gamma   90.00
#
_symmetry.space_group_name_H-M   'P 1'
#
loop_
_entity.id
_entity.type
_entity.pdbx_description
1 polymer ?
#
loop_
_entity_poly.entity_id
_entity_poly.type
_entity_poly.pdbx_seq_one_letter_code
_entity_poly.pdbx_strand_id
1 'polypeptide(L)'
;MVYTYEAAKREALEATRRAAGAEVGLSLAIPPAGVAADLAIPCFPLAATLRAAPQEIATRLAGAMKLGPLLESAHASGGYLNVTFARAAFAAGVMGDLRRLGDRYGSNDTGGGRTVVIDFSAPNVARQMSVGHLRSTIIGAALYGLHKFADYRPIGDNHLGDWGTQFGTLLYAYHT
;
A
#
# COMPACT_ATOMS: atom_id res chain seq x y z
N MET A 1 9.34 -8.66 7.28
CA MET A 1 8.50 -8.40 8.48
C MET A 1 7.05 -8.84 8.25
N VAL A 2 6.30 -9.39 9.24
CA VAL A 2 4.87 -9.73 9.07
C VAL A 2 4.02 -8.96 10.06
N TYR A 3 3.09 -8.14 9.55
CA TYR A 3 2.08 -7.41 10.32
C TYR A 3 0.85 -8.28 10.54
N THR A 4 0.12 -8.04 11.63
CA THR A 4 -1.19 -8.66 11.94
C THR A 4 -2.17 -8.47 10.79
N TYR A 5 -2.18 -7.29 10.17
CA TYR A 5 -3.01 -7.04 8.99
C TYR A 5 -2.65 -7.94 7.80
N GLU A 6 -1.35 -8.15 7.55
CA GLU A 6 -0.87 -9.05 6.50
C GLU A 6 -1.08 -10.53 6.86
N ALA A 7 -1.11 -10.87 8.14
CA ALA A 7 -1.49 -12.21 8.60
C ALA A 7 -2.99 -12.47 8.40
N ALA A 8 -3.86 -11.51 8.75
CA ALA A 8 -5.31 -11.62 8.56
C ALA A 8 -5.69 -11.75 7.07
N LYS A 9 -5.06 -10.97 6.19
CA LYS A 9 -5.20 -11.11 4.73
C LYS A 9 -4.81 -12.51 4.25
N ARG A 10 -3.65 -13.01 4.70
CA ARG A 10 -3.17 -14.36 4.34
C ARG A 10 -4.11 -15.44 4.82
N GLU A 11 -4.56 -15.34 6.07
CA GLU A 11 -5.53 -16.26 6.66
C GLU A 11 -6.83 -16.30 5.86
N ALA A 12 -7.38 -15.15 5.46
CA ALA A 12 -8.58 -15.09 4.63
C ALA A 12 -8.38 -15.76 3.26
N LEU A 13 -7.25 -15.49 2.60
CA LEU A 13 -6.93 -16.10 1.30
C LEU A 13 -6.70 -17.61 1.42
N GLU A 14 -5.97 -18.07 2.44
CA GLU A 14 -5.70 -19.50 2.67
C GLU A 14 -6.95 -20.27 3.03
N ALA A 15 -7.78 -19.73 3.94
CA ALA A 15 -9.05 -20.34 4.30
C ALA A 15 -10.00 -20.43 3.08
N THR A 16 -9.98 -19.41 2.21
CA THR A 16 -10.74 -19.43 0.96
C THR A 16 -10.20 -20.48 -0.02
N ARG A 17 -8.88 -20.60 -0.21
CA ARG A 17 -8.29 -21.64 -1.08
C ARG A 17 -8.63 -23.05 -0.58
N ARG A 18 -8.54 -23.27 0.73
CA ARG A 18 -8.91 -24.56 1.35
C ARG A 18 -10.39 -24.87 1.12
N ALA A 19 -11.27 -23.89 1.27
CA ALA A 19 -12.70 -24.05 1.02
C ALA A 19 -13.03 -24.27 -0.46
N ALA A 20 -12.25 -23.68 -1.38
CA ALA A 20 -12.42 -23.87 -2.82
C ALA A 20 -12.04 -25.28 -3.28
N GLY A 21 -11.15 -25.97 -2.56
CA GLY A 21 -10.71 -27.32 -2.89
C GLY A 21 -9.89 -27.44 -4.18
N ALA A 22 -9.46 -26.30 -4.73
CA ALA A 22 -8.68 -26.21 -5.96
C ALA A 22 -7.68 -25.06 -5.88
N GLU A 23 -6.59 -25.14 -6.65
CA GLU A 23 -5.65 -24.05 -6.77
C GLU A 23 -6.28 -22.93 -7.60
N VAL A 24 -6.76 -21.89 -6.92
CA VAL A 24 -7.44 -20.75 -7.53
C VAL A 24 -6.67 -19.45 -7.31
N GLY A 25 -6.58 -18.65 -8.37
CA GLY A 25 -6.08 -17.28 -8.28
C GLY A 25 -7.08 -16.43 -7.50
N LEU A 26 -6.66 -15.94 -6.33
CA LEU A 26 -7.46 -15.07 -5.48
C LEU A 26 -6.81 -13.69 -5.37
N SER A 27 -7.65 -12.66 -5.32
CA SER A 27 -7.26 -11.29 -5.01
C SER A 27 -8.11 -10.76 -3.86
N LEU A 28 -7.61 -9.70 -3.22
CA LEU A 28 -8.36 -8.95 -2.22
C LEU A 28 -8.83 -7.63 -2.85
N ALA A 29 -10.04 -7.24 -2.49
CA ALA A 29 -10.66 -5.98 -2.86
C ALA A 29 -11.24 -5.30 -1.61
N ILE A 30 -11.58 -4.03 -1.77
CA ILE A 30 -12.35 -3.29 -0.77
C ILE A 30 -13.81 -3.74 -0.89
N PRO A 31 -14.50 -4.05 0.23
CA PRO A 31 -15.92 -4.38 0.22
C PRO A 31 -16.77 -3.30 -0.48
N PRO A 32 -17.83 -3.68 -1.21
CA PRO A 32 -18.75 -2.73 -1.80
C PRO A 32 -19.37 -1.80 -0.74
N ALA A 33 -19.71 -0.57 -1.14
CA ALA A 33 -20.34 0.39 -0.23
C ALA A 33 -21.63 -0.18 0.38
N GLY A 34 -21.79 -0.04 1.70
CA GLY A 34 -22.93 -0.56 2.44
C GLY A 34 -22.83 -2.03 2.87
N VAL A 35 -21.75 -2.75 2.51
CA VAL A 35 -21.49 -4.11 2.99
C VAL A 35 -20.63 -4.06 4.25
N ALA A 36 -21.12 -4.64 5.34
CA ALA A 36 -20.41 -4.68 6.62
C ALA A 36 -19.34 -5.78 6.64
N ALA A 37 -18.14 -5.48 6.13
CA ALA A 37 -16.97 -6.35 6.15
C ALA A 37 -15.67 -5.54 6.06
N ASP A 38 -14.54 -6.18 6.35
CA ASP A 38 -13.21 -5.56 6.30
C ASP A 38 -12.46 -5.87 5.00
N LEU A 39 -12.67 -7.08 4.45
CA LEU A 39 -12.07 -7.53 3.19
C LEU A 39 -13.14 -8.13 2.28
N ALA A 40 -12.94 -8.03 0.97
CA ALA A 40 -13.73 -8.74 -0.01
C ALA A 40 -12.84 -9.56 -0.95
N ILE A 41 -13.31 -10.75 -1.31
CA ILE A 41 -12.69 -11.60 -2.32
C ILE A 41 -13.68 -11.70 -3.48
N PRO A 42 -13.38 -11.12 -4.65
CA PRO A 42 -14.24 -11.21 -5.81
C PRO A 42 -14.25 -12.64 -6.35
N CYS A 43 -15.44 -13.24 -6.47
CA CYS A 43 -15.58 -14.60 -7.00
C CYS A 43 -15.81 -14.64 -8.53
N PHE A 44 -15.90 -13.49 -9.20
CA PHE A 44 -16.07 -13.42 -10.67
C PHE A 44 -14.97 -14.15 -11.45
N PRO A 45 -13.67 -13.98 -11.13
CA PRO A 45 -12.60 -14.70 -11.83
C PRO A 45 -12.67 -16.23 -11.61
N LEU A 46 -13.34 -16.66 -10.54
CA LEU A 46 -13.46 -18.07 -10.17
C LEU A 46 -14.56 -18.81 -10.94
N ALA A 47 -15.47 -18.09 -11.60
CA ALA A 47 -16.62 -18.68 -12.29
C ALA A 47 -16.19 -19.67 -13.38
N ALA A 48 -15.15 -19.34 -14.15
CA ALA A 48 -14.64 -20.22 -15.20
C ALA A 48 -14.01 -21.51 -14.63
N THR A 49 -13.21 -21.38 -13.57
CA THR A 49 -12.50 -22.50 -12.94
C THR A 49 -13.45 -23.43 -12.18
N LEU A 50 -14.38 -22.85 -11.41
CA LEU A 50 -15.31 -23.59 -10.55
C LEU A 50 -16.64 -23.92 -11.22
N ARG A 51 -16.83 -23.49 -12.48
CA ARG A 51 -18.01 -23.74 -13.33
C ARG A 51 -19.34 -23.50 -12.62
N ALA A 52 -19.43 -22.40 -11.87
CA ALA A 52 -20.61 -22.00 -11.11
C ALA A 52 -20.76 -20.48 -11.14
N ALA A 53 -21.96 -19.97 -10.84
CA ALA A 53 -22.18 -18.53 -10.79
C ALA A 53 -21.38 -17.88 -9.64
N PRO A 54 -20.84 -16.66 -9.79
CA PRO A 54 -20.06 -15.99 -8.73
C PRO A 54 -20.78 -15.92 -7.37
N GLN A 55 -22.10 -15.70 -7.38
CA GLN A 55 -22.92 -15.65 -6.17
C GLN A 55 -23.03 -17.01 -5.47
N GLU A 56 -23.15 -18.10 -6.24
CA GLU A 56 -23.18 -19.46 -5.72
C GLU A 56 -21.81 -19.85 -5.16
N ILE A 57 -20.74 -19.48 -5.87
CA ILE A 57 -19.36 -19.68 -5.41
C ILE A 57 -19.15 -18.95 -4.07
N ALA A 58 -19.49 -17.66 -4.00
CA ALA A 58 -19.34 -16.89 -2.77
C ALA A 58 -20.12 -17.51 -1.60
N THR A 59 -21.38 -17.91 -1.83
CA THR A 59 -22.23 -18.55 -0.81
C THR A 59 -21.63 -19.88 -0.33
N ARG A 60 -21.18 -20.72 -1.27
CA ARG A 60 -20.55 -22.00 -0.97
C ARG A 60 -19.25 -21.81 -0.17
N LEU A 61 -18.41 -20.87 -0.58
CA LEU A 61 -17.17 -20.56 0.12
C LEU A 61 -17.44 -20.03 1.53
N ALA A 62 -18.39 -19.11 1.70
CA ALA A 62 -18.75 -18.58 3.01
C ALA A 62 -19.18 -19.68 3.99
N GLY A 63 -19.97 -20.67 3.53
CA GLY A 63 -20.41 -21.80 4.36
C GLY A 63 -19.33 -22.85 4.63
N ALA A 64 -18.38 -23.04 3.71
CA ALA A 64 -17.33 -24.06 3.84
C ALA A 64 -16.03 -23.52 4.49
N MET A 65 -15.89 -22.20 4.60
CA MET A 65 -14.68 -21.56 5.12
C MET A 65 -14.51 -21.84 6.61
N LYS A 66 -13.38 -22.47 6.96
CA LYS A 66 -12.95 -22.58 8.35
C LYS A 66 -12.19 -21.32 8.73
N LEU A 67 -12.81 -20.49 9.56
CA LEU A 67 -12.22 -19.24 10.06
C LEU A 67 -11.13 -19.56 11.08
N GLY A 68 -10.02 -18.85 11.01
CA GLY A 68 -8.97 -18.92 12.01
C GLY A 68 -9.14 -17.83 13.08
N PRO A 69 -8.12 -17.59 13.91
CA PRO A 69 -8.22 -16.71 15.07
C PRO A 69 -8.35 -15.22 14.73
N LEU A 70 -7.99 -14.80 13.51
CA LEU A 70 -8.04 -13.39 13.11
C LEU A 70 -9.34 -13.02 12.38
N LEU A 71 -10.19 -13.99 12.07
CA LEU A 71 -11.42 -13.81 11.30
C LEU A 71 -12.65 -14.14 12.16
N GLU A 72 -13.67 -13.28 12.10
CA GLU A 72 -14.92 -13.43 12.86
C GLU A 72 -16.01 -14.12 12.05
N SER A 73 -16.20 -13.67 10.81
CA SER A 73 -17.26 -14.15 9.94
C SER A 73 -16.89 -13.97 8.46
N ALA A 74 -17.55 -14.76 7.62
CA ALA A 74 -17.52 -14.59 6.17
C ALA A 74 -18.95 -14.73 5.62
N HIS A 75 -19.34 -13.88 4.68
CA HIS A 75 -20.66 -13.92 4.06
C HIS A 75 -20.61 -13.52 2.59
N ALA A 76 -21.57 -14.01 1.82
CA ALA A 76 -21.67 -13.72 0.38
C ALA A 76 -22.56 -12.50 0.13
N SER A 77 -22.11 -11.60 -0.75
CA SER A 77 -22.94 -10.49 -1.27
C SER A 77 -22.49 -10.11 -2.68
N GLY A 78 -23.41 -10.09 -3.65
CA GLY A 78 -23.17 -9.60 -5.01
C GLY A 78 -21.99 -10.24 -5.77
N GLY A 79 -21.69 -11.52 -5.52
CA GLY A 79 -20.55 -12.22 -6.11
C GLY A 79 -19.21 -12.02 -5.38
N TYR A 80 -19.23 -11.39 -4.21
CA TYR A 80 -18.08 -11.25 -3.32
C TYR A 80 -18.22 -12.15 -2.10
N LEU A 81 -17.12 -12.78 -1.71
CA LEU A 81 -16.95 -13.35 -0.37
C LEU A 81 -16.39 -12.25 0.54
N ASN A 82 -17.22 -11.72 1.42
CA ASN A 82 -16.89 -10.64 2.33
C ASN A 82 -16.48 -11.23 3.68
N VAL A 83 -15.34 -10.79 4.22
CA VAL A 83 -14.72 -11.33 5.43
C VAL A 83 -14.55 -10.22 6.45
N THR A 84 -14.95 -10.50 7.69
CA THR A 84 -14.84 -9.60 8.84
C THR A 84 -13.78 -10.11 9.80
N PHE A 85 -12.94 -9.21 10.31
CA PHE A 85 -11.90 -9.55 11.27
C PHE A 85 -12.47 -9.79 12.66
N ALA A 86 -11.87 -10.73 13.39
CA ALA A 86 -12.10 -10.92 14.81
C ALA A 86 -11.59 -9.70 15.59
N ARG A 87 -12.46 -8.70 15.78
CA ARG A 87 -12.09 -7.35 16.25
C ARG A 87 -11.16 -7.35 17.46
N ALA A 88 -11.46 -8.14 18.48
CA ALA A 88 -10.66 -8.20 19.71
C ALA A 88 -9.26 -8.79 19.45
N ALA A 89 -9.18 -9.93 18.74
CA ALA A 89 -7.91 -10.58 18.41
C ALA A 89 -7.07 -9.73 17.45
N PHE A 90 -7.71 -9.15 16.43
CA PHE A 90 -7.08 -8.27 15.47
C PHE A 90 -6.51 -7.01 16.14
N ALA A 91 -7.31 -6.32 16.96
CA ALA A 91 -6.87 -5.14 17.68
C ALA A 91 -5.71 -5.46 18.64
N ALA A 92 -5.78 -6.58 19.36
CA ALA A 92 -4.70 -7.03 20.23
C ALA A 92 -3.40 -7.28 19.44
N GLY A 93 -3.50 -7.92 18.26
CA GLY A 93 -2.36 -8.15 17.37
C GLY A 93 -1.75 -6.84 16.86
N VAL A 94 -2.57 -5.89 16.38
CA VAL A 94 -2.11 -4.56 15.94
C VAL A 94 -1.40 -3.81 17.08
N MET A 95 -1.93 -3.86 18.31
CA MET A 95 -1.27 -3.27 19.48
C MET A 95 0.03 -3.99 19.85
N GLY A 96 0.14 -5.29 19.56
CA GLY A 96 1.38 -6.05 19.67
C GLY A 96 2.41 -5.60 18.64
N ASP A 97 2.01 -5.40 17.38
CA ASP A 97 2.88 -4.91 16.32
C ASP A 97 3.40 -3.50 16.60
N LEU A 98 2.52 -2.59 17.05
CA LEU A 98 2.91 -1.24 17.45
C LEU A 98 3.97 -1.26 18.55
N ARG A 99 3.77 -2.08 19.59
CA ARG A 99 4.75 -2.21 20.69
C ARG A 99 6.07 -2.82 20.24
N ARG A 100 6.01 -3.81 19.34
CA ARG A 100 7.19 -4.50 18.82
C ARG A 100 8.01 -3.64 17.87
N LEU A 101 7.35 -2.81 17.06
CA LEU A 101 7.99 -2.02 16.00
C LEU A 101 8.27 -0.57 16.41
N GLY A 102 7.52 0.00 17.35
CA GLY A 102 7.64 1.40 17.74
C GLY A 102 7.56 2.32 16.53
N ASP A 103 8.56 3.21 16.39
CA ASP A 103 8.66 4.18 15.30
C ASP A 103 8.82 3.53 13.91
N ARG A 104 9.12 2.23 13.84
CA ARG A 104 9.21 1.46 12.59
C ARG A 104 7.86 0.89 12.16
N TYR A 105 6.78 1.06 12.91
CA TYR A 105 5.47 0.55 12.49
C TYR A 105 5.03 1.21 11.17
N GLY A 106 4.66 0.39 10.19
CA GLY A 106 4.35 0.84 8.82
C GLY A 106 5.55 0.82 7.86
N SER A 107 6.77 0.55 8.36
CA SER A 107 7.94 0.32 7.51
C SER A 107 7.85 -1.02 6.78
N ASN A 108 8.58 -1.16 5.69
CA ASN A 108 8.71 -2.43 5.00
C ASN A 108 10.14 -2.57 4.44
N ASP A 109 10.46 -3.78 4.01
CA ASP A 109 11.79 -4.14 3.51
C ASP A 109 11.82 -4.16 1.97
N THR A 110 10.89 -3.44 1.30
CA THR A 110 10.78 -3.50 -0.16
C THR A 110 11.99 -2.93 -0.87
N GLY A 111 12.69 -1.98 -0.25
CA GLY A 111 13.93 -1.40 -0.77
C GLY A 111 15.09 -2.39 -0.79
N GLY A 112 15.24 -3.20 0.26
CA GLY A 112 16.30 -4.18 0.37
C GLY A 112 17.69 -3.55 0.24
N GLY A 113 17.89 -2.35 0.77
CA GLY A 113 19.12 -1.57 0.66
C GLY A 113 19.40 -0.98 -0.72
N ARG A 114 18.51 -1.14 -1.71
CA ARG A 114 18.69 -0.58 -3.06
C ARG A 114 18.73 0.95 -3.02
N THR A 115 19.54 1.51 -3.91
CA THR A 115 19.67 2.97 -4.03
C THR A 115 18.57 3.53 -4.92
N VAL A 116 17.99 4.65 -4.50
CA VAL A 116 17.03 5.43 -5.29
C VAL A 116 17.50 6.88 -5.31
N VAL A 117 17.56 7.49 -6.48
CA VAL A 117 17.90 8.92 -6.62
C VAL A 117 16.60 9.69 -6.79
N ILE A 118 16.44 10.76 -6.02
CA ILE A 118 15.27 11.64 -6.05
C ILE A 118 15.80 13.04 -6.31
N ASP A 119 15.57 13.56 -7.52
CA ASP A 119 15.79 14.96 -7.83
C ASP A 119 14.56 15.78 -7.42
N PHE A 120 14.77 16.81 -6.60
CA PHE A 120 13.70 17.66 -6.10
C PHE A 120 14.20 19.05 -5.72
N SER A 121 13.26 19.98 -5.55
CA SER A 121 13.53 21.42 -5.47
C SER A 121 14.00 21.99 -6.80
N ALA A 122 15.24 21.67 -7.21
CA ALA A 122 15.87 22.07 -8.48
C ALA A 122 15.54 23.50 -8.94
N PRO A 123 15.68 24.53 -8.08
CA PRO A 123 15.34 25.89 -8.46
C PRO A 123 16.37 26.41 -9.48
N ASN A 124 15.91 27.36 -10.31
CA ASN A 124 16.84 28.18 -11.08
C ASN A 124 17.45 29.22 -10.15
N VAL A 125 18.77 29.19 -9.95
CA VAL A 125 19.48 30.09 -9.02
C VAL A 125 19.44 31.56 -9.46
N ALA A 126 19.13 31.80 -10.74
CA ALA A 126 18.96 33.14 -11.28
C ALA A 126 17.56 33.74 -11.02
N ARG A 127 16.69 33.03 -10.27
CA ARG A 127 15.39 33.55 -9.84
C ARG A 127 15.22 33.42 -8.34
N GLN A 128 14.51 34.38 -7.76
CA GLN A 128 14.13 34.32 -6.35
C GLN A 128 13.20 33.13 -6.10
N MET A 129 13.46 32.41 -5.00
CA MET A 129 12.56 31.34 -4.57
C MET A 129 11.22 31.93 -4.11
N SER A 130 10.16 31.46 -4.76
CA SER A 130 8.77 31.74 -4.40
C SER A 130 8.05 30.49 -3.86
N VAL A 131 6.82 30.67 -3.36
CA VAL A 131 5.96 29.58 -2.87
C VAL A 131 5.76 28.45 -3.89
N GLY A 132 5.89 28.73 -5.19
CA GLY A 132 5.80 27.71 -6.24
C GLY A 132 6.88 26.61 -6.12
N HIS A 133 8.06 26.94 -5.59
CA HIS A 133 9.18 26.00 -5.40
C HIS A 133 8.99 25.10 -4.17
N LEU A 134 8.12 25.51 -3.24
CA LEU A 134 7.81 24.72 -2.05
C LEU A 134 7.26 23.35 -2.45
N ARG A 135 6.42 23.29 -3.49
CA ARG A 135 5.78 22.06 -3.95
C ARG A 135 6.79 20.94 -4.28
N SER A 136 7.77 21.22 -5.15
CA SER A 136 8.79 20.23 -5.50
C SER A 136 9.62 19.84 -4.27
N THR A 137 9.98 20.84 -3.47
CA THR A 137 10.79 20.66 -2.26
C THR A 137 10.13 19.72 -1.25
N ILE A 138 8.86 19.97 -0.88
CA ILE A 138 8.17 19.16 0.15
C ILE A 138 7.78 17.77 -0.35
N ILE A 139 7.39 17.64 -1.62
CA ILE A 139 7.06 16.34 -2.20
C ILE A 139 8.31 15.47 -2.26
N GLY A 140 9.43 16.01 -2.73
CA GLY A 140 10.70 15.30 -2.75
C GLY A 140 11.19 14.90 -1.37
N ALA A 141 11.09 15.79 -0.38
CA ALA A 141 11.43 15.46 1.01
C ALA A 141 10.54 14.34 1.58
N ALA A 142 9.23 14.38 1.31
CA ALA A 142 8.32 13.31 1.72
C ALA A 142 8.66 11.97 1.06
N LEU A 143 8.95 11.97 -0.25
CA LEU A 143 9.37 10.78 -0.98
C LEU A 143 10.71 10.23 -0.45
N TYR A 144 11.68 11.10 -0.15
CA TYR A 144 12.95 10.71 0.47
C TYR A 144 12.70 9.99 1.80
N GLY A 145 11.86 10.55 2.67
CA GLY A 145 11.48 9.94 3.94
C GLY A 145 10.80 8.59 3.77
N LEU A 146 9.82 8.49 2.85
CA LEU A 146 9.11 7.25 2.56
C LEU A 146 10.04 6.14 2.04
N HIS A 147 10.94 6.46 1.10
CA HIS A 147 11.89 5.47 0.58
C HIS A 147 12.88 5.02 1.67
N LYS A 148 13.39 5.95 2.48
CA LYS A 148 14.22 5.61 3.64
C LYS A 148 13.48 4.68 4.62
N PHE A 149 12.20 4.96 4.86
CA PHE A 149 11.35 4.15 5.74
C PHE A 149 11.03 2.77 5.15
N ALA A 150 11.08 2.64 3.82
CA ALA A 150 10.89 1.40 3.07
C ALA A 150 12.21 0.65 2.77
N ASP A 151 13.27 0.90 3.56
CA ASP A 151 14.59 0.24 3.45
C ASP A 151 15.34 0.48 2.12
N TYR A 152 15.09 1.61 1.46
CA TYR A 152 15.97 2.09 0.38
C TYR A 152 17.11 2.92 0.96
N ARG A 153 18.16 3.10 0.15
CA ARG A 153 19.19 4.12 0.32
C ARG A 153 18.88 5.33 -0.59
N PRO A 154 18.02 6.27 -0.18
CA PRO A 154 17.71 7.42 -1.01
C PRO A 154 18.88 8.41 -1.07
N ILE A 155 19.13 8.94 -2.26
CA ILE A 155 20.03 10.04 -2.54
C ILE A 155 19.15 11.21 -3.00
N GLY A 156 19.19 12.31 -2.26
CA GLY A 156 18.54 13.54 -2.68
C GLY A 156 19.48 14.31 -3.60
N ASP A 157 19.06 14.55 -4.83
CA ASP A 157 19.73 15.47 -5.74
C ASP A 157 18.95 16.78 -5.77
N ASN A 158 19.68 17.89 -5.80
CA ASN A 158 19.11 19.20 -6.03
C ASN A 158 19.79 19.72 -7.29
N HIS A 159 19.23 19.35 -8.44
CA HIS A 159 19.83 19.67 -9.73
C HIS A 159 19.60 21.14 -10.06
N LEU A 160 20.46 22.00 -9.53
CA LEU A 160 20.32 23.45 -9.63
C LEU A 160 20.29 23.90 -11.09
N GLY A 161 19.36 24.77 -11.43
CA GLY A 161 19.37 25.48 -12.71
C GLY A 161 20.37 26.64 -12.66
N ASP A 162 21.66 26.31 -12.68
CA ASP A 162 22.79 27.24 -12.53
C ASP A 162 23.52 27.58 -13.85
N TRP A 163 23.10 26.95 -14.95
CA TRP A 163 23.65 27.19 -16.28
C TRP A 163 22.59 27.67 -17.27
N GLY A 164 22.92 28.69 -18.07
CA GLY A 164 22.11 29.19 -19.19
C GLY A 164 21.88 30.70 -19.19
N THR A 165 21.05 31.18 -20.12
CA THR A 165 20.84 32.61 -20.38
C THR A 165 20.42 33.40 -19.13
N GLN A 166 19.58 32.82 -18.26
CA GLN A 166 19.12 33.51 -17.05
C GLN A 166 20.29 33.83 -16.11
N PHE A 167 21.24 32.90 -15.95
CA PHE A 167 22.45 33.13 -15.15
C PHE A 167 23.40 34.13 -15.83
N GLY A 168 23.56 34.04 -17.16
CA GLY A 168 24.36 34.98 -17.94
C GLY A 168 23.84 36.43 -17.86
N THR A 169 22.53 36.63 -17.90
CA THR A 169 21.92 37.97 -17.74
C THR A 169 22.24 38.57 -16.38
N LEU A 170 22.20 37.78 -15.30
CA LEU A 170 22.57 38.25 -13.97
C LEU A 170 24.05 38.62 -13.87
N LEU A 171 24.94 37.79 -14.43
CA LEU A 171 26.38 38.09 -14.44
C LEU A 171 26.68 39.38 -15.20
N TYR A 172 26.08 39.58 -16.38
CA TYR A 172 26.23 40.83 -17.13
C TYR A 172 25.76 42.03 -16.31
N ALA A 173 24.56 41.94 -15.71
CA ALA A 173 24.02 43.00 -14.87
C ALA A 173 24.85 43.28 -13.60
N TYR A 174 25.56 42.28 -13.06
CA TYR A 174 26.44 42.45 -11.90
C TYR A 174 27.77 43.12 -12.26
N HIS A 175 28.28 42.86 -13.47
CA HIS A 175 29.53 43.42 -13.97
C HIS A 175 29.42 44.84 -14.53
N THR A 176 28.19 45.35 -14.71
CA THR A 176 27.91 46.68 -15.28
C THR A 176 27.39 47.62 -14.18
#